data_AF-A0A7S2UDD4-F1
#
_entry.id   AF-A0A7S2UDD4-F1
#
_cell.length_a   1.000
_cell.length_b   1.000
_cell.length_c   1.000
_cell.angle_alpha   90.00
_cell.angle_beta   90.00
_cell.angle_gamma   90.00
#
_symmetry.space_group_name_H-M   'P 1'
#
loop_
_entity.id
_entity.type
_entity.pdbx_description
1 polymer ?
#
loop_
_entity_poly.entity_id
_entity_poly.type
_entity_poly.pdbx_seq_one_letter_code
_entity_poly.pdbx_strand_id
1 'polypeptide(L)'
;MLHLFGYDVFPQHVNQALFDPIAGFVAVGVGPLNYDSKFVEIGPPDPNLKGDMLFLALRMKLRGPPLHIAHPREMHLFNEFLKEHPRPSAKGWEDLAKLFKEKSDYLTIFPKLPSMLSNYYNKWKVIQELVMIKDSVKTDYYGLLKKFGQPSGESKNSAAEFQKNASDRQLLEPIDDLGETVAQAAIATVPPNPMPLPPLVAPA
;
A
#
# COMPACT_ATOMS: atom_id res chain seq x y z
N MET A 1 7.19 -18.30 -42.44
CA MET A 1 7.28 -19.11 -41.22
C MET A 1 8.70 -19.65 -41.18
N LEU A 2 9.51 -19.21 -40.22
CA LEU A 2 10.93 -19.52 -40.20
C LEU A 2 11.16 -20.56 -39.09
N HIS A 3 11.43 -21.79 -39.49
CA HIS A 3 11.74 -22.88 -38.58
C HIS A 3 13.23 -22.86 -38.27
N LEU A 4 13.58 -22.54 -37.02
CA LEU A 4 14.95 -22.68 -36.52
C LEU A 4 14.93 -23.65 -35.34
N PHE A 5 15.76 -24.71 -35.41
CA PHE A 5 15.89 -25.73 -34.36
C PHE A 5 14.57 -26.38 -33.89
N GLY A 6 13.61 -26.57 -34.80
CA GLY A 6 12.31 -27.19 -34.48
C GLY A 6 11.33 -26.26 -33.76
N TYR A 7 11.63 -24.96 -33.67
CA TYR A 7 10.72 -23.95 -33.16
C TYR A 7 10.29 -22.99 -34.26
N ASP A 8 9.00 -22.66 -34.27
CA ASP A 8 8.42 -21.63 -35.11
C ASP A 8 8.78 -20.24 -34.58
N VAL A 9 9.67 -19.55 -35.29
CA VAL A 9 9.97 -18.15 -35.01
C VAL A 9 9.02 -17.28 -35.82
N PHE A 10 8.07 -16.65 -35.13
CA PHE A 10 7.15 -15.70 -35.72
C PHE A 10 7.84 -14.32 -35.86
N PRO A 11 7.92 -13.74 -37.07
CA PRO A 11 8.41 -12.38 -37.22
C PRO A 11 7.45 -11.39 -36.54
N GLN A 12 8.04 -10.31 -36.04
CA GLN A 12 7.41 -9.28 -35.23
C GLN A 12 6.04 -8.85 -35.79
N HIS A 13 5.04 -8.70 -34.89
CA HIS A 13 3.67 -8.22 -35.12
C HIS A 13 2.54 -9.25 -35.32
N VAL A 14 2.67 -10.48 -34.81
CA VAL A 14 1.48 -11.33 -34.54
C VAL A 14 1.20 -11.32 -33.04
N ASN A 15 0.02 -10.85 -32.64
CA ASN A 15 -0.44 -10.81 -31.26
C ASN A 15 -0.43 -12.24 -30.67
N GLN A 16 0.50 -12.54 -29.76
CA GLN A 16 0.58 -13.83 -29.07
C GLN A 16 -0.70 -14.18 -28.26
N ALA A 17 -1.55 -13.20 -27.99
CA ALA A 17 -2.82 -13.38 -27.28
C ALA A 17 -3.92 -14.05 -28.14
N LEU A 18 -3.76 -14.12 -29.47
CA LEU A 18 -4.66 -14.82 -30.41
C LEU A 18 -4.21 -16.26 -30.69
N PHE A 19 -3.44 -16.85 -29.77
CA PHE A 19 -3.00 -18.23 -29.91
C PHE A 19 -4.18 -19.17 -29.62
N ASP A 20 -4.64 -19.89 -30.64
CA ASP A 20 -5.47 -21.07 -30.43
C ASP A 20 -4.70 -22.01 -29.51
N PRO A 21 -5.20 -22.30 -28.29
CA PRO A 21 -4.46 -23.10 -27.34
C PRO A 21 -4.28 -24.50 -27.92
N ILE A 22 -3.05 -24.84 -28.29
CA ILE A 22 -2.70 -26.22 -28.66
C ILE A 22 -3.11 -27.13 -27.49
N ALA A 23 -3.99 -28.08 -27.77
CA ALA A 23 -4.43 -29.06 -26.79
C ALA A 23 -3.21 -29.84 -26.26
N GLY A 24 -2.90 -29.68 -24.97
CA GLY A 24 -1.73 -30.31 -24.34
C GLY A 24 -0.45 -29.47 -24.34
N PHE A 25 -0.44 -28.26 -24.92
CA PHE A 25 0.72 -27.37 -24.81
C PHE A 25 0.84 -26.82 -23.40
N VAL A 26 1.79 -27.35 -22.65
CA VAL A 26 2.22 -26.83 -21.35
C VAL A 26 3.05 -25.58 -21.61
N ALA A 27 2.44 -24.40 -21.49
CA ALA A 27 3.21 -23.16 -21.46
C ALA A 27 4.25 -23.28 -20.35
N VAL A 28 5.53 -23.14 -20.71
CA VAL A 28 6.67 -23.23 -19.79
C VAL A 28 6.48 -22.20 -18.68
N GLY A 29 5.95 -22.62 -17.53
CA GLY A 29 5.68 -21.73 -16.39
C GLY A 29 4.38 -22.03 -15.62
N VAL A 30 3.36 -22.63 -16.23
CA VAL A 30 2.10 -22.99 -15.54
C VAL A 30 1.81 -24.48 -15.73
N GLY A 31 2.66 -25.29 -15.11
CA GLY A 31 2.44 -26.73 -14.96
C GLY A 31 1.75 -27.07 -13.64
N PRO A 32 1.27 -28.31 -13.47
CA PRO A 32 0.80 -28.79 -12.17
C PRO A 32 1.94 -28.69 -11.16
N LEU A 33 1.79 -27.78 -10.20
CA LEU A 33 2.68 -27.67 -9.06
C LEU A 33 2.30 -28.76 -8.05
N ASN A 34 3.30 -29.35 -7.40
CA ASN A 34 3.08 -30.34 -6.35
C ASN A 34 2.57 -29.63 -5.09
N TYR A 35 1.25 -29.45 -5.00
CA TYR A 35 0.59 -28.93 -3.81
C TYR A 35 0.29 -30.04 -2.81
N ASP A 36 0.47 -29.74 -1.52
CA ASP A 36 0.03 -30.63 -0.45
C ASP A 36 -1.52 -30.61 -0.40
N SER A 37 -2.12 -31.80 -0.48
CA SER A 37 -3.57 -32.00 -0.46
C SER A 37 -4.20 -31.54 0.86
N LYS A 38 -3.40 -31.30 1.90
CA LYS A 38 -3.86 -30.68 3.15
C LYS A 38 -4.38 -29.27 2.97
N PHE A 39 -3.81 -28.48 2.05
CA PHE A 39 -4.12 -27.05 1.91
C PHE A 39 -4.93 -26.73 0.65
N VAL A 40 -4.92 -27.62 -0.35
CA VAL A 40 -5.61 -27.40 -1.62
C VAL A 40 -6.36 -28.66 -2.03
N GLU A 41 -7.51 -28.51 -2.67
CA GLU A 41 -8.29 -29.61 -3.25
C GLU A 41 -7.84 -29.90 -4.68
N ILE A 42 -7.39 -31.13 -4.92
CA ILE A 42 -7.04 -31.65 -6.24
C ILE A 42 -8.34 -32.17 -6.88
N GLY A 43 -8.62 -31.77 -8.12
CA GLY A 43 -9.86 -32.15 -8.79
C GLY A 43 -10.22 -31.26 -9.97
N PRO A 44 -11.40 -31.50 -10.58
CA PRO A 44 -11.94 -30.61 -11.59
C PRO A 44 -12.21 -29.22 -10.99
N PRO A 45 -12.06 -28.14 -11.77
CA PRO A 45 -12.30 -26.78 -11.30
C PRO A 45 -13.74 -26.61 -10.83
N ASP A 46 -13.93 -25.79 -9.80
CA ASP A 46 -15.25 -25.45 -9.30
C ASP A 46 -16.08 -24.73 -10.39
N PRO A 47 -17.37 -25.06 -10.56
CA PRO A 47 -18.22 -24.48 -11.62
C PRO A 47 -18.39 -22.96 -11.50
N ASN A 48 -18.13 -22.38 -10.33
CA ASN A 48 -18.23 -20.94 -10.11
C ASN A 48 -17.04 -20.15 -10.66
N LEU A 49 -15.93 -20.81 -11.01
CA LEU A 49 -14.72 -20.17 -11.52
C LEU A 49 -14.92 -19.71 -12.97
N LYS A 50 -14.46 -18.50 -13.28
CA LYS A 50 -14.54 -17.89 -14.62
C LYS A 50 -13.21 -17.25 -15.01
N GLY A 51 -13.01 -17.11 -16.33
CA GLY A 51 -11.83 -16.44 -16.90
C GLY A 51 -10.51 -17.04 -16.41
N ASP A 52 -9.61 -16.18 -15.96
CA ASP A 52 -8.26 -16.54 -15.55
C ASP A 52 -8.25 -17.55 -14.38
N MET A 53 -9.19 -17.44 -13.43
CA MET A 53 -9.22 -18.38 -12.28
C MET A 53 -9.57 -19.80 -12.72
N LEU A 54 -10.49 -19.93 -13.68
CA LEU A 54 -10.82 -21.22 -14.28
C LEU A 54 -9.63 -21.78 -15.06
N PHE A 55 -8.95 -20.93 -15.82
CA PHE A 55 -7.75 -21.30 -16.56
C PHE A 55 -6.63 -21.80 -15.62
N LEU A 56 -6.36 -21.08 -14.52
CA LEU A 56 -5.38 -21.51 -13.52
C LEU A 56 -5.76 -22.84 -12.88
N ALA A 57 -7.02 -22.99 -12.43
CA ALA A 57 -7.50 -24.22 -11.82
C ALA A 57 -7.33 -25.43 -12.75
N LEU A 58 -7.70 -25.29 -14.03
CA LEU A 58 -7.53 -26.32 -15.06
C LEU A 58 -6.06 -26.69 -15.28
N ARG A 59 -5.18 -25.68 -15.40
CA ARG A 59 -3.75 -25.89 -15.64
C ARG A 59 -3.06 -26.56 -14.46
N MET A 60 -3.47 -26.20 -13.26
CA MET A 60 -2.91 -26.71 -12.01
C MET A 60 -3.56 -28.03 -11.57
N LYS A 61 -4.67 -28.45 -12.22
CA LYS A 61 -5.48 -29.62 -11.86
C LYS A 61 -6.05 -29.54 -10.43
N LEU A 62 -6.45 -28.34 -10.03
CA LEU A 62 -7.01 -28.06 -8.72
C LEU A 62 -8.48 -27.66 -8.87
N ARG A 63 -9.25 -27.89 -7.81
CA ARG A 63 -10.62 -27.38 -7.74
C ARG A 63 -10.67 -25.85 -7.74
N GLY A 64 -9.71 -25.22 -7.07
CA GLY A 64 -9.50 -23.78 -7.14
C GLY A 64 -8.05 -23.40 -6.89
N PRO A 65 -7.57 -22.31 -7.49
CA PRO A 65 -6.18 -21.91 -7.36
C PRO A 65 -5.92 -21.32 -5.96
N PRO A 66 -4.74 -21.55 -5.36
CA PRO A 66 -4.34 -20.84 -4.16
C PRO A 66 -4.05 -19.38 -4.49
N LEU A 67 -4.81 -18.44 -3.93
CA LEU A 67 -4.69 -17.01 -4.19
C LEU A 67 -4.21 -16.24 -2.96
N HIS A 68 -3.69 -15.02 -3.13
CA HIS A 68 -3.35 -14.17 -1.98
C HIS A 68 -4.61 -13.70 -1.23
N ILE A 69 -4.48 -13.26 0.02
CA ILE A 69 -5.60 -12.67 0.76
C ILE A 69 -5.94 -11.32 0.11
N ALA A 70 -7.17 -11.18 -0.37
CA ALA A 70 -7.63 -9.97 -1.05
C ALA A 70 -9.02 -9.53 -0.59
N HIS A 71 -9.92 -10.48 -0.33
CA HIS A 71 -11.32 -10.14 -0.05
C HIS A 71 -11.52 -9.76 1.44
N PRO A 72 -12.42 -8.81 1.77
CA PRO A 72 -12.67 -8.42 3.17
C PRO A 72 -13.05 -9.59 4.10
N ARG A 73 -13.79 -10.59 3.59
CA ARG A 73 -14.10 -11.82 4.34
C ARG A 73 -12.84 -12.62 4.70
N GLU A 74 -11.90 -12.74 3.77
CA GLU A 74 -10.62 -13.43 4.01
C GLU A 74 -9.77 -12.66 5.03
N MET A 75 -9.75 -11.33 4.93
CA MET A 75 -9.07 -10.47 5.90
C MET A 75 -9.68 -10.58 7.29
N HIS A 76 -11.01 -10.64 7.38
CA HIS A 76 -11.71 -10.84 8.64
C HIS A 76 -11.32 -12.17 9.28
N LEU A 77 -11.35 -13.26 8.51
CA LEU A 77 -10.95 -14.60 8.97
C LEU A 77 -9.50 -14.63 9.47
N PHE A 78 -8.61 -13.98 8.74
CA PHE A 78 -7.21 -13.84 9.12
C PHE A 78 -7.04 -13.05 10.43
N ASN A 79 -7.77 -11.94 10.58
CA ASN A 79 -7.73 -11.12 11.79
C ASN A 79 -8.32 -11.83 13.01
N GLU A 80 -9.38 -12.62 12.85
CA GLU A 80 -9.94 -13.45 13.92
C GLU A 80 -8.89 -14.44 14.44
N PHE A 81 -8.21 -15.14 13.52
CA PHE A 81 -7.14 -16.05 13.89
C PHE A 81 -5.98 -15.35 14.64
N LEU A 82 -5.58 -14.15 14.21
CA LEU A 82 -4.53 -13.39 14.87
C LEU A 82 -4.92 -12.86 16.25
N LYS A 83 -6.21 -12.67 16.54
CA LYS A 83 -6.68 -12.29 17.89
C LYS A 83 -6.44 -13.45 18.88
N GLU A 84 -6.68 -14.67 18.44
CA GLU A 84 -6.47 -15.88 19.26
C GLU A 84 -4.98 -16.25 19.34
N HIS A 85 -4.23 -16.00 18.27
CA HIS A 85 -2.81 -16.29 18.17
C HIS A 85 -1.99 -15.06 17.72
N PRO A 86 -1.62 -14.16 18.64
CA PRO A 86 -0.92 -12.91 18.30
C PRO A 86 0.45 -13.11 17.64
N ARG A 87 1.09 -14.25 17.89
CA ARG A 87 2.38 -14.67 17.30
C ARG A 87 2.26 -16.09 16.75
N PRO A 88 1.80 -16.24 15.50
CA PRO A 88 1.60 -17.57 14.93
C PRO A 88 2.93 -18.29 14.72
N SER A 89 2.98 -19.54 15.17
CA SER A 89 4.07 -20.47 14.86
C SER A 89 3.87 -21.10 13.46
N ALA A 90 4.85 -21.83 12.95
CA ALA A 90 4.75 -22.57 11.67
C ALA A 90 3.49 -23.47 11.62
N LYS A 91 3.20 -24.16 12.73
CA LYS A 91 1.97 -24.98 12.88
C LYS A 91 0.69 -24.14 12.81
N GLY A 92 0.71 -22.94 13.40
CA GLY A 92 -0.42 -22.02 13.34
C GLY A 92 -0.75 -21.59 11.91
N TRP A 93 0.27 -21.40 11.06
CA TRP A 93 0.05 -21.10 9.64
C TRP A 93 -0.54 -22.29 8.87
N GLU A 94 -0.14 -23.52 9.21
CA GLU A 94 -0.76 -24.72 8.64
C GLU A 94 -2.22 -24.86 9.05
N ASP A 95 -2.54 -24.61 10.31
CA ASP A 95 -3.91 -24.70 10.81
C ASP A 95 -4.81 -23.62 10.20
N LEU A 96 -4.30 -22.39 10.05
CA LEU A 96 -5.00 -21.33 9.34
C LEU A 96 -5.22 -21.70 7.86
N ALA A 97 -4.22 -22.29 7.20
CA ALA A 97 -4.35 -22.74 5.80
C ALA A 97 -5.43 -23.84 5.63
N LYS A 98 -5.52 -24.79 6.57
CA LYS A 98 -6.60 -25.79 6.60
C LYS A 98 -7.96 -25.12 6.79
N LEU A 99 -8.05 -24.13 7.69
CA LEU A 99 -9.28 -23.38 7.93
C LEU A 99 -9.75 -22.63 6.66
N PHE A 100 -8.82 -22.04 5.90
CA PHE A 100 -9.12 -21.43 4.60
C PHE A 100 -9.64 -22.43 3.57
N LYS A 101 -9.09 -23.66 3.55
CA LYS A 101 -9.58 -24.74 2.69
C LYS A 101 -10.98 -25.18 3.09
N GLU A 102 -11.25 -25.35 4.37
CA GLU A 102 -12.57 -25.77 4.86
C GLU A 102 -13.66 -24.72 4.57
N LYS A 103 -13.31 -23.44 4.64
CA LYS A 103 -14.23 -22.32 4.35
C LYS A 103 -14.16 -21.81 2.91
N SER A 104 -13.53 -22.53 1.98
CA SER A 104 -13.37 -22.04 0.60
C SER A 104 -14.65 -22.20 -0.21
N ASP A 105 -15.26 -21.09 -0.58
CA ASP A 105 -16.42 -21.04 -1.47
C ASP A 105 -16.04 -20.89 -2.96
N TYR A 106 -14.74 -20.74 -3.27
CA TYR A 106 -14.21 -20.51 -4.62
C TYR A 106 -14.78 -19.28 -5.37
N LEU A 107 -15.49 -18.41 -4.65
CA LEU A 107 -16.01 -17.13 -5.12
C LEU A 107 -15.37 -15.97 -4.36
N THR A 108 -15.43 -16.01 -3.02
CA THR A 108 -14.91 -14.95 -2.14
C THR A 108 -13.73 -15.39 -1.29
N ILE A 109 -13.70 -16.68 -0.91
CA ILE A 109 -12.64 -17.29 -0.11
C ILE A 109 -11.99 -18.37 -0.95
N PHE A 110 -10.68 -18.26 -1.12
CA PHE A 110 -9.86 -19.22 -1.84
C PHE A 110 -8.91 -19.95 -0.89
N PRO A 111 -8.51 -21.19 -1.20
CA PRO A 111 -7.50 -21.90 -0.42
C PRO A 111 -6.19 -21.09 -0.39
N LYS A 112 -5.44 -21.23 0.72
CA LYS A 112 -4.18 -20.50 0.95
C LYS A 112 -3.09 -21.49 1.31
N LEU A 113 -1.84 -21.17 0.96
CA LEU A 113 -0.67 -21.90 1.42
C LEU A 113 -0.11 -21.27 2.71
N PRO A 114 0.49 -22.05 3.61
CA PRO A 114 1.10 -21.51 4.83
C PRO A 114 2.15 -20.42 4.56
N SER A 115 2.94 -20.58 3.50
CA SER A 115 3.93 -19.57 3.07
C SER A 115 3.29 -18.26 2.63
N MET A 116 2.13 -18.31 1.96
CA MET A 116 1.39 -17.13 1.54
C MET A 116 0.82 -16.37 2.74
N LEU A 117 0.33 -17.10 3.75
CA LEU A 117 -0.18 -16.52 5.00
C LEU A 117 0.93 -15.84 5.80
N SER A 118 2.09 -16.48 5.93
CA SER A 118 3.28 -15.90 6.56
C SER A 118 3.75 -14.63 5.84
N ASN A 119 3.78 -14.65 4.51
CA ASN A 119 4.12 -13.46 3.73
C ASN A 119 3.11 -12.33 3.89
N TYR A 120 1.81 -12.67 3.97
CA TYR A 120 0.76 -11.69 4.22
C TYR A 120 0.85 -11.07 5.61
N TYR A 121 1.22 -11.85 6.63
CA TYR A 121 1.43 -11.35 8.00
C TYR A 121 2.44 -10.22 8.06
N ASN A 122 3.55 -10.32 7.33
CA ASN A 122 4.55 -9.25 7.28
C ASN A 122 3.97 -7.95 6.72
N LYS A 123 3.15 -8.04 5.66
CA LYS A 123 2.45 -6.86 5.09
C LYS A 123 1.42 -6.31 6.07
N TRP A 124 0.63 -7.18 6.69
CA TRP A 124 -0.37 -6.82 7.68
C TRP A 124 0.25 -6.11 8.88
N LYS A 125 1.40 -6.58 9.37
CA LYS A 125 2.13 -5.98 10.50
C LYS A 125 2.53 -4.54 10.19
N VAL A 126 3.10 -4.28 9.02
CA VAL A 126 3.45 -2.92 8.58
C VAL A 126 2.22 -2.02 8.49
N ILE A 127 1.10 -2.55 8.00
CA ILE A 127 -0.17 -1.81 7.94
C ILE A 127 -0.66 -1.46 9.35
N GLN A 128 -0.59 -2.39 10.31
CA GLN A 128 -0.99 -2.13 11.69
C GLN A 128 -0.11 -1.08 12.35
N GLU A 129 1.22 -1.14 12.15
CA GLU A 129 2.15 -0.12 12.66
C GLU A 129 1.81 1.27 12.09
N LEU A 130 1.49 1.36 10.80
CA LEU A 130 1.05 2.62 10.17
C LEU A 130 -0.25 3.14 10.80
N VAL A 131 -1.23 2.27 11.04
CA VAL A 131 -2.49 2.65 11.70
C VAL A 131 -2.21 3.18 13.11
N MET A 132 -1.35 2.53 13.90
CA MET A 132 -0.97 3.00 15.23
C MET A 132 -0.30 4.38 15.19
N ILE A 133 0.63 4.61 14.27
CA ILE A 133 1.29 5.92 14.10
C ILE A 133 0.28 7.00 13.69
N LYS A 134 -0.62 6.67 12.76
CA LYS A 134 -1.67 7.60 12.34
C LYS A 134 -2.58 8.00 13.50
N ASP A 135 -2.93 7.04 14.35
CA ASP A 135 -3.78 7.30 15.50
C ASP A 135 -3.05 8.10 16.58
N SER A 136 -1.76 7.83 16.85
CA SER A 136 -0.96 8.62 17.80
C SER A 136 -0.85 10.09 17.36
N VAL A 137 -0.56 10.33 16.07
CA VAL A 137 -0.47 11.68 15.49
C VAL A 137 -1.81 12.40 15.57
N LYS A 138 -2.94 11.71 15.31
CA LYS A 138 -4.27 12.31 15.45
C LYS A 138 -4.56 12.74 16.88
N THR A 139 -4.28 11.90 17.88
CA THR A 139 -4.48 12.28 19.29
C THR A 139 -3.66 13.51 19.67
N ASP A 140 -2.40 13.59 19.24
CA ASP A 140 -1.54 14.75 19.51
C ASP A 140 -2.05 16.01 18.81
N TYR A 141 -2.54 15.88 17.56
CA TYR A 141 -3.12 17.00 16.80
C TYR A 141 -4.39 17.56 17.47
N TYR A 142 -5.31 16.72 17.91
CA TYR A 142 -6.49 17.19 18.66
C TYR A 142 -6.10 17.81 20.01
N GLY A 143 -5.07 17.28 20.67
CA GLY A 143 -4.48 17.89 21.86
C GLY A 143 -3.94 19.30 21.61
N LEU A 144 -3.25 19.52 20.49
CA LEU A 144 -2.79 20.84 20.06
C LEU A 144 -3.96 21.78 19.76
N LEU A 145 -4.94 21.33 18.96
CA LEU A 145 -6.13 22.13 18.65
C LEU A 145 -6.89 22.55 19.92
N LYS A 146 -6.99 21.67 20.91
CA LYS A 146 -7.61 21.99 22.20
C LYS A 146 -6.84 23.08 22.96
N LYS A 147 -5.51 23.10 22.88
CA LYS A 147 -4.68 24.16 23.47
C LYS A 147 -4.85 25.50 22.75
N PHE A 148 -5.07 25.50 21.43
CA PHE A 148 -5.33 26.73 20.65
C PHE A 148 -6.76 27.25 20.81
N GLY A 149 -7.73 26.36 21.03
CA GLY A 149 -9.13 26.72 21.24
C GLY A 149 -9.48 27.14 22.68
N GLN A 150 -8.54 26.99 23.63
CA GLN A 150 -8.69 27.59 24.94
C GLN A 150 -8.63 29.12 24.80
N PRO A 151 -9.63 29.87 25.28
CA PRO A 151 -9.50 31.32 25.35
C PRO A 151 -8.24 31.61 26.15
N SER A 152 -7.44 32.58 25.68
CA SER A 152 -6.21 33.00 26.35
C SER A 152 -6.53 33.58 27.72
N GLY A 153 -6.80 32.72 28.70
CA GLY A 153 -6.85 33.10 30.10
C GLY A 153 -5.42 33.43 30.51
N GLU A 154 -5.17 34.71 30.77
CA GLU A 154 -3.94 35.31 31.31
C GLU A 154 -2.70 34.42 31.27
N SER A 155 -2.33 34.02 30.06
CA SER A 155 -1.10 33.30 29.84
C SER A 155 -0.01 34.36 29.79
N LYS A 156 0.85 34.39 30.82
CA LYS A 156 2.11 35.15 30.84
C LYS A 156 3.05 34.59 29.77
N ASN A 157 2.69 34.77 28.51
CA ASN A 157 3.53 34.43 27.37
C ASN A 157 4.50 35.58 27.18
N SER A 158 5.80 35.32 27.29
CA SER A 158 6.83 36.36 27.12
C SER A 158 6.74 37.07 25.77
N ALA A 159 6.21 36.39 24.74
CA ALA A 159 5.92 36.97 23.43
C ALA A 159 4.80 38.02 23.47
N ALA A 160 3.77 37.81 24.30
CA ALA A 160 2.68 38.77 24.48
C ALA A 160 3.13 39.97 25.33
N GLU A 161 4.01 39.75 26.32
CA GLU A 161 4.65 40.83 27.08
C GLU A 161 5.59 41.66 26.20
N PHE A 162 6.33 41.04 25.28
CA PHE A 162 7.18 41.76 24.32
C PHE A 162 6.37 42.65 23.37
N GLN A 163 5.22 42.18 22.88
CA GLN A 163 4.32 42.98 22.04
C GLN A 163 3.69 44.14 22.82
N LYS A 164 3.28 43.93 24.08
CA LYS A 164 2.81 45.04 24.94
C LYS A 164 3.91 46.07 25.20
N ASN A 165 5.11 45.63 25.55
CA ASN A 165 6.26 46.50 25.80
C ASN A 165 6.72 47.27 24.53
N ALA A 166 6.50 46.71 23.34
CA ALA A 166 6.77 47.39 22.07
C ALA A 166 5.71 48.47 21.76
N SER A 167 4.44 48.22 22.08
CA SER A 167 3.35 49.19 21.89
C SER A 167 3.40 50.35 22.89
N ASP A 168 3.78 50.09 24.15
CA ASP A 168 3.88 51.14 25.18
C ASP A 168 5.07 52.09 24.97
N ARG A 169 6.08 51.68 24.20
CA ARG A 169 7.25 52.52 23.86
C ARG A 169 7.01 53.55 22.75
N GLN A 170 5.86 53.51 22.05
CA GLN A 170 5.58 54.45 20.95
C GLN A 170 4.91 55.77 21.38
N LEU A 171 4.63 55.98 22.68
CA LEU A 171 3.88 57.16 23.15
C LEU A 171 4.72 58.28 23.80
N LEU A 172 6.05 58.18 23.83
CA LEU A 172 6.92 59.22 24.38
C LEU A 172 8.15 59.43 23.47
N GLU A 173 8.03 60.36 22.53
CA GLU A 173 8.85 61.58 22.37
C GLU A 173 8.75 62.10 20.91
N PRO A 174 8.44 63.39 20.69
CA PRO A 174 8.58 64.00 19.38
C PRO A 174 10.07 64.28 19.14
N ILE A 175 10.69 63.50 18.25
CA ILE A 175 12.02 63.81 17.73
C ILE A 175 11.83 64.78 16.57
N ASP A 176 12.08 66.06 16.84
CA ASP A 176 12.33 67.07 15.83
C ASP A 176 13.66 66.78 15.10
N ASP A 177 13.59 66.93 13.78
CA ASP A 177 14.64 67.40 12.88
C ASP A 177 15.87 66.50 12.58
N LEU A 178 15.91 66.03 11.31
CA LEU A 178 16.97 66.25 10.31
C LEU A 178 17.26 65.01 9.43
N GLY A 179 17.05 65.18 8.12
CA GLY A 179 18.08 64.79 7.14
C GLY A 179 17.96 63.42 6.47
N GLU A 180 17.31 63.44 5.31
CA GLU A 180 17.45 62.58 4.12
C GLU A 180 18.57 61.52 4.05
N THR A 181 18.12 60.32 3.64
CA THR A 181 18.76 59.38 2.70
C THR A 181 20.08 58.70 3.08
N VAL A 182 20.00 57.40 3.44
CA VAL A 182 20.63 56.30 2.67
C VAL A 182 19.79 55.02 2.83
N ALA A 183 19.18 54.62 1.72
CA ALA A 183 18.85 53.27 1.25
C ALA A 183 18.69 52.12 2.27
N GLN A 184 17.43 51.67 2.39
CA GLN A 184 17.00 50.30 2.06
C GLN A 184 18.04 49.19 2.31
N ALA A 185 18.17 48.77 3.55
CA ALA A 185 18.68 47.44 3.88
C ALA A 185 17.50 46.54 4.29
N ALA A 186 17.15 45.65 3.35
CA ALA A 186 16.51 44.36 3.58
C ALA A 186 15.04 44.34 4.09
N ILE A 187 14.11 44.59 3.18
CA ILE A 187 12.86 43.83 3.14
C ILE A 187 12.76 43.17 1.77
N ALA A 188 12.33 41.90 1.76
CA ALA A 188 12.00 41.04 0.62
C ALA A 188 13.20 40.32 -0.01
N THR A 189 13.37 39.02 0.27
CA THR A 189 12.66 37.94 -0.45
C THR A 189 13.22 36.59 -0.01
N VAL A 190 12.30 35.72 0.38
CA VAL A 190 12.50 34.28 0.62
C VAL A 190 13.13 33.64 -0.62
N PRO A 191 14.10 32.71 -0.48
CA PRO A 191 14.78 32.11 -1.63
C PRO A 191 13.80 31.31 -2.51
N PRO A 192 13.75 31.56 -3.84
CA PRO A 192 13.05 30.68 -4.76
C PRO A 192 13.85 29.38 -4.86
N ASN A 193 13.19 28.24 -4.64
CA ASN A 193 13.72 26.92 -4.99
C ASN A 193 13.07 26.45 -6.30
N PRO A 194 13.76 26.55 -7.45
CA PRO A 194 13.42 25.79 -8.64
C PRO A 194 14.58 24.88 -9.04
N MET A 195 14.43 23.57 -8.84
CA MET A 195 15.19 22.62 -9.67
C MET A 195 14.65 22.68 -11.10
N PRO A 196 15.47 22.93 -12.13
CA PRO A 196 15.02 22.87 -13.51
C PRO A 196 14.89 21.41 -13.95
N LEU A 197 13.67 20.97 -14.28
CA LEU A 197 13.44 19.76 -15.08
C LEU A 197 13.67 20.10 -16.56
N PRO A 198 14.48 19.34 -17.31
CA PRO A 198 14.62 19.54 -18.75
C PRO A 198 13.39 19.02 -19.50
N PRO A 199 12.96 19.69 -20.60
CA PRO A 199 11.85 19.22 -21.42
C PRO A 199 12.22 17.97 -22.23
N LEU A 200 11.31 16.99 -22.25
CA LEU A 200 11.33 15.82 -23.13
C LEU A 200 11.31 16.29 -24.61
N VAL A 201 12.39 16.02 -25.34
CA VAL A 201 12.39 16.12 -26.80
C VAL A 201 11.80 14.82 -27.36
N ALA A 202 10.70 14.93 -28.13
CA ALA A 202 10.14 13.82 -28.89
C ALA A 202 11.03 13.53 -30.13
N PRO A 203 11.27 12.25 -30.48
CA PRO A 203 12.00 11.90 -31.70
C PRO A 203 11.13 12.13 -32.94
N ALA A 204 11.74 12.72 -33.97
CA ALA A 204 11.21 12.85 -35.33
C ALA A 204 11.32 11.54 -36.11
#